data_AF-A0A6A6TMI6-F1
#
_entry.id   AF-A0A6A6TMI6-F1
#
_cell.length_a   1.000
_cell.length_b   1.000
_cell.length_c   1.000
_cell.angle_alpha   90.00
_cell.angle_beta   90.00
_cell.angle_gamma   90.00
#
_symmetry.space_group_name_H-M   'P 1'
#
loop_
_entity.id
_entity.type
_entity.pdbx_description
1 polymer ?
#
loop_
_entity_poly.entity_id
_entity_poly.type
_entity_poly.pdbx_seq_one_letter_code
_entity_poly.pdbx_strand_id
1 'polypeptide(L)'
;MTPFLEVAIVSSTLRKSYTTLPTFECTSSLASPTLTHLKFQKILVLNLPFRTDRRDAITLAAATSNMKLEFVDGVTGDSIKQSAYPPPDENLKLSAGIRGSWRTHMNALQRVVEQNLSTALILEDDVDWDVRVRANLQRYALATRFLSTNHDVLSTTQKYPISYRKNTETPETTFHILSDNGITEKLPSIPLSSIYAHPQRSPQHASHSPTSPYGDPAQWDILWFGHCGAGFPRYTPFSPSKHAVTTANVILTLPNDATVPTGRHLKAHPFQGDLDPLASAYANHTRIYHRATGGELCTVGYAVSQRGARRLLHQFGIKGWNGIFDSELGRWCAGEDEKEKAAAAAAASSAANGKGNEKAKEIKGRERVCLATQPPILAHHHPQNGESDIGGLGGGYARRYETKYLRYSVRMNLEKIVQGAGQRELEDQWPDEESEDER
;
A
#
# COMPACT_ATOMS: atom_id res chain seq x y z
N MET A 1 11.13 -70.01 -26.21
CA MET A 1 11.88 -70.17 -24.95
C MET A 1 13.27 -69.57 -25.18
N THR A 2 13.68 -68.72 -24.24
CA THR A 2 15.00 -68.10 -23.90
C THR A 2 16.30 -68.77 -24.40
N PRO A 3 17.50 -68.14 -24.27
CA PRO A 3 17.83 -66.79 -23.73
C PRO A 3 18.93 -65.97 -24.46
N PHE A 4 18.95 -64.67 -24.11
CA PHE A 4 20.07 -63.78 -23.76
C PHE A 4 21.53 -64.11 -24.14
N LEU A 5 22.20 -63.11 -24.70
CA LEU A 5 23.64 -62.88 -24.53
C LEU A 5 23.89 -61.45 -24.03
N GLU A 6 24.67 -61.36 -22.97
CA GLU A 6 25.11 -60.20 -22.21
C GLU A 6 26.43 -59.69 -22.78
N VAL A 7 26.59 -58.38 -23.00
CA VAL A 7 27.91 -57.74 -23.12
C VAL A 7 27.88 -56.40 -22.38
N ALA A 8 28.77 -56.30 -21.41
CA ALA A 8 29.02 -55.16 -20.54
C ALA A 8 29.53 -53.93 -21.31
N ILE A 9 29.09 -52.74 -20.90
CA ILE A 9 29.75 -51.47 -21.22
C ILE A 9 30.11 -50.75 -19.93
N VAL A 10 31.40 -50.46 -19.81
CA VAL A 10 32.10 -49.78 -18.73
C VAL A 10 31.49 -48.38 -18.51
N SER A 11 31.12 -48.12 -17.26
CA SER A 11 30.69 -46.81 -16.76
C SER A 11 31.87 -45.84 -16.71
N SER A 12 31.83 -44.78 -17.52
CA SER A 12 32.72 -43.62 -17.39
C SER A 12 31.98 -42.48 -16.70
N THR A 13 32.29 -42.29 -15.42
CA THR A 13 31.79 -41.23 -14.55
C THR A 13 32.39 -39.88 -14.95
N LEU A 14 31.70 -39.10 -15.78
CA LEU A 14 31.98 -37.67 -15.96
C LEU A 14 31.15 -36.88 -14.94
N ARG A 15 31.74 -36.65 -13.75
CA ARG A 15 31.30 -35.58 -12.84
C ARG A 15 31.48 -34.25 -13.56
N LYS A 16 30.42 -33.75 -14.18
CA LYS A 16 30.32 -32.31 -14.47
C LYS A 16 30.05 -31.62 -13.14
N SER A 17 31.06 -30.91 -12.67
CA SER A 17 31.00 -29.95 -11.58
C SER A 17 29.87 -28.96 -11.87
N TYR A 18 28.81 -29.02 -11.05
CA TYR A 18 27.79 -27.99 -10.99
C TYR A 18 28.44 -26.74 -10.40
N THR A 19 28.87 -25.82 -11.26
CA THR A 19 29.08 -24.43 -10.85
C THR A 19 27.69 -23.80 -10.67
N THR A 20 27.22 -23.81 -9.42
CA THR A 20 26.16 -22.92 -8.95
C THR A 20 26.57 -21.49 -9.25
N LEU A 21 26.00 -20.89 -10.29
CA LEU A 21 26.03 -19.45 -10.51
C LEU A 21 25.13 -18.77 -9.48
N PRO A 22 25.50 -17.58 -9.00
CA PRO A 22 25.03 -17.05 -7.73
C PRO A 22 23.53 -16.82 -7.79
N THR A 23 22.82 -17.39 -6.82
CA THR A 23 21.62 -16.77 -6.30
C THR A 23 21.94 -15.28 -6.13
N PHE A 24 21.12 -14.39 -6.70
CA PHE A 24 21.11 -12.99 -6.30
C PHE A 24 20.65 -12.96 -4.84
N GLU A 25 21.58 -13.27 -3.94
CA GLU A 25 21.47 -12.91 -2.54
C GLU A 25 21.36 -11.39 -2.53
N CYS A 26 20.21 -10.93 -2.04
CA CYS A 26 20.09 -9.60 -1.48
C CYS A 26 21.34 -9.38 -0.63
N THR A 27 22.18 -8.41 -1.02
CA THR A 27 23.41 -8.06 -0.30
C THR A 27 23.17 -8.20 1.20
N SER A 28 23.96 -9.07 1.83
CA SER A 28 23.81 -9.67 3.16
C SER A 28 23.66 -8.70 4.35
N SER A 29 23.58 -7.40 4.11
CA SER A 29 23.43 -6.36 5.12
C SER A 29 21.97 -6.12 5.58
N LEU A 30 20.94 -6.55 4.83
CA LEU A 30 19.53 -6.23 5.15
C LEU A 30 18.61 -7.46 5.26
N ALA A 31 19.10 -8.66 4.95
CA ALA A 31 18.31 -9.87 5.05
C ALA A 31 18.23 -10.33 6.52
N SER A 32 17.12 -10.05 7.20
CA SER A 32 16.82 -10.77 8.44
C SER A 32 16.25 -12.16 8.06
N PRO A 33 16.87 -13.27 8.48
CA PRO A 33 16.38 -14.63 8.18
C PRO A 33 14.98 -14.93 8.77
N THR A 34 14.42 -14.03 9.59
CA THR A 34 13.09 -14.18 10.23
C THR A 34 11.90 -13.69 9.40
N LEU A 35 12.16 -13.08 8.24
CA LEU A 35 11.20 -12.35 7.41
C LEU A 35 10.76 -13.13 6.16
N THR A 36 10.82 -14.47 6.19
CA THR A 36 10.55 -15.38 5.05
C THR A 36 9.07 -15.49 4.62
N HIS A 37 8.13 -14.88 5.35
CA HIS A 37 6.68 -14.98 5.07
C HIS A 37 5.98 -13.62 5.14
N LEU A 38 4.93 -13.45 4.32
CA LEU A 38 3.90 -12.43 4.52
C LEU A 38 3.18 -12.69 5.84
N LYS A 39 3.71 -12.22 6.97
CA LYS A 39 3.14 -12.53 8.30
C LYS A 39 2.06 -11.51 8.69
N PHE A 40 0.92 -11.56 8.00
CA PHE A 40 -0.35 -11.08 8.53
C PHE A 40 -1.10 -12.26 9.15
N GLN A 41 -1.93 -12.03 10.18
CA GLN A 41 -2.73 -13.13 10.73
C GLN A 41 -3.73 -13.67 9.72
N LYS A 42 -4.28 -12.78 8.88
CA LYS A 42 -5.15 -13.14 7.75
C LYS A 42 -4.87 -12.23 6.54
N ILE A 43 -5.09 -12.79 5.36
CA ILE A 43 -5.20 -12.07 4.10
C ILE A 43 -6.66 -12.20 3.67
N LEU A 44 -7.41 -11.10 3.75
CA LEU A 44 -8.83 -11.03 3.43
C LEU A 44 -8.99 -10.49 2.01
N VAL A 45 -9.78 -11.15 1.19
CA VAL A 45 -10.12 -10.70 -0.17
C VAL A 45 -11.58 -10.30 -0.23
N LEU A 46 -11.83 -9.07 -0.67
CA LEU A 46 -13.17 -8.53 -0.91
C LEU A 46 -13.61 -8.99 -2.30
N ASN A 47 -14.60 -9.87 -2.37
CA ASN A 47 -15.06 -10.46 -3.63
C ASN A 47 -16.59 -10.59 -3.59
N LEU A 48 -17.26 -10.13 -4.64
CA LEU A 48 -18.68 -10.40 -4.80
C LEU A 48 -18.89 -11.91 -4.99
N PRO A 49 -19.82 -12.55 -4.27
CA PRO A 49 -20.01 -14.00 -4.36
C PRO A 49 -20.29 -14.52 -5.78
N PHE A 50 -20.90 -13.69 -6.63
CA PHE A 50 -21.20 -14.04 -8.03
C PHE A 50 -20.02 -13.81 -9.00
N ARG A 51 -18.94 -13.13 -8.58
CA ARG A 51 -17.72 -12.92 -9.37
C ARG A 51 -16.73 -14.06 -9.18
N THR A 52 -17.18 -15.26 -9.58
CA THR A 52 -16.38 -16.49 -9.51
C THR A 52 -15.17 -16.43 -10.43
N ASP A 53 -15.27 -15.73 -11.56
CA ASP A 53 -14.16 -15.45 -12.48
C ASP A 53 -12.98 -14.75 -11.79
N ARG A 54 -13.25 -13.68 -11.02
CA ARG A 54 -12.23 -12.96 -10.26
C ARG A 54 -11.68 -13.79 -9.11
N ARG A 55 -12.56 -14.55 -8.46
CA ARG A 55 -12.21 -15.47 -7.37
C ARG A 55 -11.25 -16.57 -7.84
N ASP A 56 -11.50 -17.16 -8.99
CA ASP A 56 -10.63 -18.18 -9.58
C ASP A 56 -9.26 -17.60 -9.93
N ALA A 57 -9.25 -16.42 -10.59
CA ALA A 57 -8.02 -15.73 -10.97
C ALA A 57 -7.14 -15.38 -9.75
N ILE A 58 -7.70 -14.76 -8.71
CA ILE A 58 -6.91 -14.40 -7.51
C ILE A 58 -6.49 -15.62 -6.70
N THR A 59 -7.31 -16.68 -6.66
CA THR A 59 -6.95 -17.94 -5.98
C THR A 59 -5.73 -18.58 -6.63
N LEU A 60 -5.70 -18.64 -7.96
CA LEU A 60 -4.57 -19.18 -8.70
C LEU A 60 -3.32 -18.30 -8.55
N ALA A 61 -3.45 -16.97 -8.71
CA ALA A 61 -2.34 -16.03 -8.50
C ALA A 61 -1.75 -16.13 -7.07
N ALA A 62 -2.60 -16.25 -6.05
CA ALA A 62 -2.16 -16.41 -4.67
C ALA A 62 -1.42 -17.73 -4.44
N ALA A 63 -1.85 -18.81 -5.09
CA ALA A 63 -1.18 -20.11 -5.00
C ALA A 63 0.26 -20.05 -5.54
N THR A 64 0.50 -19.40 -6.68
CA THR A 64 1.85 -19.24 -7.25
C THR A 64 2.79 -18.44 -6.34
N SER A 65 2.21 -17.57 -5.51
CA SER A 65 2.94 -16.72 -4.57
C SER A 65 2.94 -17.26 -3.13
N ASN A 66 2.36 -18.45 -2.92
CA ASN A 66 2.19 -19.11 -1.62
C ASN A 66 1.55 -18.16 -0.57
N MET A 67 0.44 -17.53 -0.96
CA MET A 67 -0.42 -16.71 -0.11
C MET A 67 -1.70 -17.48 0.22
N LYS A 68 -2.06 -17.53 1.50
CA LYS A 68 -3.33 -18.11 1.94
C LYS A 68 -4.38 -17.02 2.09
N LEU A 69 -5.42 -17.11 1.26
CA LEU A 69 -6.52 -16.15 1.23
C LEU A 69 -7.72 -16.63 2.05
N GLU A 70 -8.48 -15.68 2.59
CA GLU A 70 -9.83 -15.86 3.11
C GLU A 70 -10.75 -14.82 2.47
N PHE A 71 -11.95 -15.21 2.06
CA PHE A 71 -12.85 -14.31 1.37
C PHE A 71 -13.83 -13.63 2.34
N VAL A 72 -14.08 -12.36 2.08
CA VAL A 72 -15.16 -11.57 2.67
C VAL A 72 -16.15 -11.27 1.55
N ASP A 73 -17.39 -11.73 1.72
CA ASP A 73 -18.43 -11.54 0.72
C ASP A 73 -18.69 -10.04 0.50
N GLY A 74 -18.54 -9.64 -0.75
CA GLY A 74 -18.90 -8.32 -1.25
C GLY A 74 -20.39 -8.05 -1.11
N VAL A 75 -20.72 -6.79 -0.86
CA VAL A 75 -22.09 -6.31 -0.69
C VAL A 75 -22.45 -5.41 -1.85
N THR A 76 -23.58 -5.69 -2.50
CA THR A 76 -24.13 -4.80 -3.52
C THR A 76 -24.92 -3.68 -2.86
N GLY A 77 -24.84 -2.45 -3.36
CA GLY A 77 -25.41 -1.28 -2.70
C GLY A 77 -26.94 -1.20 -2.69
N ASP A 78 -27.61 -2.05 -3.48
CA ASP A 78 -29.06 -2.27 -3.50
C ASP A 78 -29.52 -3.23 -2.40
N SER A 79 -28.64 -4.11 -1.90
CA SER A 79 -28.96 -5.05 -0.81
C SER A 79 -28.97 -4.40 0.59
N ILE A 80 -28.47 -3.16 0.72
CA ILE A 80 -28.30 -2.47 2.00
C ILE A 80 -29.61 -1.77 2.41
N LYS A 81 -30.13 -2.09 3.59
CA LYS A 81 -31.32 -1.44 4.15
C LYS A 81 -31.02 0.00 4.58
N GLN A 82 -31.98 0.90 4.40
CA GLN A 82 -31.87 2.31 4.79
C GLN A 82 -31.47 2.51 6.27
N SER A 83 -31.94 1.64 7.17
CA SER A 83 -31.61 1.71 8.60
C SER A 83 -30.16 1.34 8.93
N ALA A 84 -29.37 0.84 7.97
CA ALA A 84 -28.00 0.41 8.17
C ALA A 84 -26.96 1.51 7.86
N TYR A 85 -27.39 2.65 7.29
CA TYR A 85 -26.48 3.73 6.95
C TYR A 85 -26.13 4.58 8.18
N PRO A 86 -24.82 4.86 8.41
CA PRO A 86 -24.44 5.89 9.36
C PRO A 86 -24.75 7.28 8.79
N PRO A 87 -24.73 8.32 9.63
CA PRO A 87 -24.83 9.69 9.16
C PRO A 87 -23.77 10.04 8.10
N PRO A 88 -24.02 11.04 7.25
CA PRO A 88 -25.27 11.79 7.17
C PRO A 88 -26.26 11.12 6.18
N ASP A 89 -27.51 11.58 6.14
CA ASP A 89 -28.57 10.96 5.34
C ASP A 89 -28.30 11.01 3.82
N GLU A 90 -27.43 11.93 3.39
CA GLU A 90 -26.97 12.07 2.00
C GLU A 90 -26.30 10.79 1.47
N ASN A 91 -25.81 9.92 2.34
CA ASN A 91 -25.25 8.61 1.98
C ASN A 91 -26.20 7.76 1.16
N LEU A 92 -27.51 7.94 1.34
CA LEU A 92 -28.54 7.24 0.56
C LEU A 92 -28.52 7.61 -0.92
N LYS A 93 -28.03 8.80 -1.26
CA LYS A 93 -27.95 9.34 -2.63
C LYS A 93 -26.67 8.95 -3.35
N LEU A 94 -25.67 8.41 -2.64
CA LEU A 94 -24.44 7.88 -3.25
C LEU A 94 -24.77 6.70 -4.17
N SER A 95 -23.97 6.46 -5.20
CA SER A 95 -24.21 5.37 -6.14
C SER A 95 -24.20 4.00 -5.44
N ALA A 96 -24.91 3.01 -6.00
CA ALA A 96 -24.94 1.66 -5.44
C ALA A 96 -23.53 1.05 -5.30
N GLY A 97 -22.63 1.30 -6.27
CA GLY A 97 -21.23 0.87 -6.17
C GLY A 97 -20.52 1.48 -4.97
N ILE A 98 -20.64 2.79 -4.75
CA ILE A 98 -20.03 3.48 -3.59
C ILE A 98 -20.54 2.91 -2.26
N ARG A 99 -21.85 2.69 -2.14
CA ARG A 99 -22.47 2.11 -0.92
C ARG A 99 -22.04 0.67 -0.68
N GLY A 100 -21.97 -0.13 -1.74
CA GLY A 100 -21.51 -1.52 -1.69
C GLY A 100 -20.04 -1.65 -1.29
N SER A 101 -19.17 -0.81 -1.87
CA SER A 101 -17.75 -0.73 -1.52
C SER A 101 -17.58 -0.44 -0.03
N TRP A 102 -18.16 0.66 0.48
CA TRP A 102 -18.10 1.01 1.90
C TRP A 102 -18.52 -0.15 2.79
N ARG A 103 -19.69 -0.76 2.52
CA ARG A 103 -20.21 -1.83 3.37
C ARG A 103 -19.30 -3.06 3.36
N THR A 104 -18.74 -3.40 2.20
CA THR A 104 -17.80 -4.51 2.05
C THR A 104 -16.54 -4.30 2.88
N HIS A 105 -15.92 -3.12 2.82
CA HIS A 105 -14.78 -2.78 3.66
C HIS A 105 -15.15 -2.78 5.16
N MET A 106 -16.31 -2.24 5.53
CA MET A 106 -16.75 -2.26 6.93
C MET A 106 -16.93 -3.70 7.46
N ASN A 107 -17.39 -4.66 6.63
CA ASN A 107 -17.49 -6.07 7.01
C ASN A 107 -16.09 -6.69 7.26
N ALA A 108 -15.11 -6.37 6.42
CA ALA A 108 -13.73 -6.82 6.63
C ALA A 108 -13.13 -6.23 7.92
N LEU A 109 -13.38 -4.96 8.22
CA LEU A 109 -12.95 -4.33 9.47
C LEU A 109 -13.65 -4.94 10.70
N GLN A 110 -14.96 -5.22 10.61
CA GLN A 110 -15.70 -5.95 11.65
C GLN A 110 -15.05 -7.31 11.92
N ARG A 111 -14.72 -8.07 10.87
CA ARG A 111 -14.04 -9.37 10.98
C ARG A 111 -12.72 -9.27 11.77
N VAL A 112 -11.93 -8.22 11.53
CA VAL A 112 -10.68 -7.97 12.28
C VAL A 112 -10.95 -7.78 13.77
N VAL A 113 -11.99 -7.01 14.11
CA VAL A 113 -12.35 -6.72 15.50
C VAL A 113 -13.00 -7.93 16.20
N GLU A 114 -13.98 -8.57 15.57
CA GLU A 114 -14.73 -9.71 16.11
C GLU A 114 -13.84 -10.92 16.37
N GLN A 115 -12.90 -11.20 15.46
CA GLN A 115 -11.95 -12.30 15.61
C GLN A 115 -10.69 -11.91 16.39
N ASN A 116 -10.64 -10.68 16.93
CA ASN A 116 -9.52 -10.17 17.72
C ASN A 116 -8.16 -10.33 16.99
N LEU A 117 -8.14 -10.11 15.67
CA LEU A 117 -6.91 -10.19 14.87
C LEU A 117 -6.01 -8.99 15.22
N SER A 118 -4.71 -9.20 15.43
CA SER A 118 -3.74 -8.12 15.59
C SER A 118 -3.53 -7.35 14.29
N THR A 119 -3.52 -8.05 13.16
CA THR A 119 -3.30 -7.50 11.82
C THR A 119 -4.04 -8.32 10.75
N ALA A 120 -4.54 -7.65 9.72
CA ALA A 120 -5.02 -8.30 8.51
C ALA A 120 -4.61 -7.48 7.28
N LEU A 121 -4.23 -8.15 6.19
CA LEU A 121 -4.11 -7.56 4.86
C LEU A 121 -5.45 -7.70 4.15
N ILE A 122 -6.03 -6.60 3.69
CA ILE A 122 -7.28 -6.55 2.94
C ILE A 122 -6.94 -6.24 1.48
N LEU A 123 -7.47 -7.05 0.56
CA LEU A 123 -7.23 -6.98 -0.88
C LEU A 123 -8.56 -6.88 -1.63
N GLU A 124 -8.63 -6.07 -2.67
CA GLU A 124 -9.71 -6.10 -3.66
C GLU A 124 -9.50 -7.30 -4.60
N ASP A 125 -10.56 -7.88 -5.17
CA ASP A 125 -10.46 -9.12 -5.97
C ASP A 125 -9.82 -8.95 -7.36
N ASP A 126 -9.57 -7.71 -7.78
CA ASP A 126 -8.81 -7.33 -8.96
C ASP A 126 -7.38 -6.85 -8.65
N VAL A 127 -6.88 -7.09 -7.42
CA VAL A 127 -5.46 -6.86 -7.10
C VAL A 127 -4.53 -7.81 -7.85
N ASP A 128 -3.32 -7.34 -8.10
CA ASP A 128 -2.19 -8.11 -8.61
C ASP A 128 -0.87 -7.61 -8.03
N TRP A 129 0.20 -8.39 -8.21
CA TRP A 129 1.53 -8.13 -7.65
C TRP A 129 2.64 -8.70 -8.53
N ASP A 130 3.85 -8.18 -8.35
CA ASP A 130 5.04 -8.68 -9.04
C ASP A 130 5.42 -10.05 -8.46
N VAL A 131 5.93 -10.98 -9.27
CA VAL A 131 6.40 -12.31 -8.80
C VAL A 131 7.41 -12.22 -7.63
N ARG A 132 8.08 -11.06 -7.45
CA ARG A 132 9.02 -10.75 -6.37
C ARG A 132 8.34 -10.10 -5.14
N VAL A 133 7.02 -10.17 -5.01
CA VAL A 133 6.22 -9.52 -3.94
C VAL A 133 6.77 -9.76 -2.52
N ARG A 134 7.28 -10.95 -2.23
CA ARG A 134 7.88 -11.27 -0.91
C ARG A 134 9.06 -10.36 -0.57
N ALA A 135 9.97 -10.14 -1.52
CA ALA A 135 11.12 -9.27 -1.32
C ALA A 135 10.69 -7.81 -1.12
N ASN A 136 9.66 -7.37 -1.86
CA ASN A 136 9.11 -6.02 -1.72
C ASN A 136 8.49 -5.80 -0.33
N LEU A 137 7.73 -6.77 0.16
CA LEU A 137 7.13 -6.73 1.49
C LEU A 137 8.17 -6.77 2.62
N GLN A 138 9.30 -7.46 2.43
CA GLN A 138 10.41 -7.43 3.38
C GLN A 138 11.02 -6.04 3.50
N ARG A 139 11.28 -5.37 2.37
CA ARG A 139 11.82 -4.00 2.35
C ARG A 139 10.83 -3.01 2.97
N TYR A 140 9.54 -3.18 2.68
CA TYR A 140 8.52 -2.35 3.30
C TYR A 140 8.43 -2.58 4.81
N ALA A 141 8.51 -3.83 5.29
CA ALA A 141 8.53 -4.14 6.71
C ALA A 141 9.70 -3.47 7.47
N LEU A 142 10.88 -3.37 6.84
CA LEU A 142 11.98 -2.59 7.38
C LEU A 142 11.59 -1.10 7.49
N ALA A 143 11.10 -0.51 6.40
CA ALA A 143 10.68 0.88 6.40
C ALA A 143 9.60 1.18 7.45
N THR A 144 8.57 0.33 7.57
CA THR A 144 7.45 0.56 8.50
C THR A 144 7.89 0.48 9.95
N ARG A 145 8.77 -0.46 10.31
CA ARG A 145 9.35 -0.53 11.67
C ARG A 145 9.99 0.80 12.06
N PHE A 146 10.78 1.39 11.17
CA PHE A 146 11.38 2.69 11.44
C PHE A 146 10.33 3.81 11.56
N LEU A 147 9.43 3.91 10.59
CA LEU A 147 8.45 5.00 10.49
C LEU A 147 7.33 4.94 11.56
N SER A 148 7.06 3.77 12.14
CA SER A 148 6.03 3.59 13.17
C SER A 148 6.56 3.68 14.59
N THR A 149 7.84 3.34 14.83
CA THR A 149 8.38 3.23 16.21
C THR A 149 9.32 4.36 16.60
N ASN A 150 9.92 5.05 15.62
CA ASN A 150 10.82 6.16 15.92
C ASN A 150 10.00 7.46 16.10
N HIS A 151 10.11 8.05 17.29
CA HIS A 151 9.46 9.31 17.66
C HIS A 151 10.46 10.46 17.84
N ASP A 152 11.73 10.25 17.47
CA ASP A 152 12.79 11.25 17.56
C ASP A 152 12.57 12.40 16.56
N VAL A 153 13.08 13.58 16.91
CA VAL A 153 13.31 14.66 15.94
C VAL A 153 14.60 14.34 15.19
N LEU A 154 14.48 13.77 14.00
CA LEU A 154 15.59 13.26 13.20
C LEU A 154 16.57 14.37 12.80
N SER A 155 16.08 15.58 12.56
CA SER A 155 16.90 16.73 12.13
C SER A 155 17.86 17.26 13.21
N THR A 156 17.61 17.01 14.50
CA THR A 156 18.51 17.48 15.58
C THR A 156 19.62 16.49 15.87
N THR A 157 19.47 15.23 15.45
CA THR A 157 20.46 14.18 15.66
C THR A 157 21.37 14.07 14.43
N GLN A 158 22.69 14.15 14.58
CA GLN A 158 23.65 13.77 13.51
C GLN A 158 23.65 12.25 13.21
N LYS A 159 22.65 11.54 13.72
CA LYS A 159 22.51 10.09 13.68
C LYS A 159 22.15 9.59 12.28
N TYR A 160 21.41 10.37 11.49
CA TYR A 160 20.89 9.95 10.19
C TYR A 160 21.37 10.87 9.05
N PRO A 161 21.78 10.32 7.89
CA PRO A 161 22.19 11.13 6.74
C PRO A 161 20.96 11.66 5.98
N ILE A 162 20.40 12.78 6.45
CA ILE A 162 19.22 13.41 5.83
C ILE A 162 19.69 14.26 4.63
N SER A 163 19.10 13.98 3.47
CA SER A 163 19.21 14.80 2.26
C SER A 163 17.90 15.55 2.01
N TYR A 164 17.96 16.71 1.36
CA TYR A 164 16.77 17.50 1.05
C TYR A 164 16.62 17.64 -0.46
N ARG A 165 15.46 17.29 -0.99
CA ARG A 165 15.10 17.48 -2.39
C ARG A 165 14.00 18.53 -2.52
N LYS A 166 13.92 19.20 -3.66
CA LYS A 166 12.77 20.06 -3.98
C LYS A 166 11.54 19.17 -4.16
N ASN A 167 10.40 19.56 -3.59
CA ASN A 167 9.14 18.90 -3.90
C ASN A 167 8.68 19.29 -5.32
N THR A 168 8.37 18.29 -6.11
CA THR A 168 7.97 18.41 -7.52
C THR A 168 6.46 18.39 -7.71
N GLU A 169 5.68 18.14 -6.66
CA GLU A 169 4.23 18.25 -6.72
C GLU A 169 3.80 19.69 -7.01
N THR A 170 2.79 19.83 -7.87
CA THR A 170 2.10 21.08 -8.15
C THR A 170 0.63 20.97 -7.75
N PRO A 171 -0.11 22.08 -7.59
CA PRO A 171 -1.54 22.01 -7.34
C PRO A 171 -2.28 21.12 -8.35
N GLU A 172 -1.86 21.07 -9.60
CA GLU A 172 -2.45 20.24 -10.67
C GLU A 172 -2.19 18.75 -10.46
N THR A 173 -0.94 18.36 -10.16
CA THR A 173 -0.62 16.96 -9.84
C THR A 173 -1.23 16.52 -8.50
N THR A 174 -1.51 17.50 -7.61
CA THR A 174 -2.09 17.28 -6.28
C THR A 174 -3.62 17.38 -6.28
N PHE A 175 -4.24 17.96 -7.31
CA PHE A 175 -5.68 18.29 -7.38
C PHE A 175 -6.59 17.06 -7.21
N HIS A 176 -6.02 15.86 -7.34
CA HIS A 176 -6.71 14.60 -7.12
C HIS A 176 -6.22 13.83 -5.89
N ILE A 177 -5.06 14.15 -5.34
CA ILE A 177 -4.52 13.54 -4.11
C ILE A 177 -5.02 14.38 -2.93
N LEU A 178 -6.34 14.36 -2.77
CA LEU A 178 -7.22 14.63 -1.63
C LEU A 178 -6.89 15.69 -0.56
N SER A 179 -5.64 16.09 -0.34
CA SER A 179 -5.20 16.87 0.81
C SER A 179 -4.87 18.32 0.57
N ASP A 180 -5.71 19.19 1.13
CA ASP A 180 -5.51 20.64 1.27
C ASP A 180 -4.52 21.00 2.40
N ASN A 181 -3.72 20.04 2.89
CA ASN A 181 -2.66 20.27 3.87
C ASN A 181 -1.47 21.06 3.32
N GLY A 182 -1.52 21.46 2.04
CA GLY A 182 -0.53 22.30 1.37
C GLY A 182 0.74 21.52 1.03
N ILE A 183 1.34 21.82 -0.11
CA ILE A 183 2.54 21.13 -0.59
C ILE A 183 3.76 21.61 0.21
N THR A 184 4.57 20.67 0.71
CA THR A 184 5.83 20.97 1.40
C THR A 184 6.88 21.41 0.39
N GLU A 185 7.72 22.40 0.71
CA GLU A 185 8.73 22.88 -0.26
C GLU A 185 9.86 21.86 -0.50
N LYS A 186 10.23 21.14 0.57
CA LYS A 186 11.36 20.21 0.58
C LYS A 186 10.96 18.83 1.06
N LEU A 187 11.58 17.81 0.48
CA LEU A 187 11.41 16.40 0.78
C LEU A 187 12.65 15.89 1.55
N PRO A 188 12.61 15.84 2.90
CA PRO A 188 13.70 15.25 3.68
C PRO A 188 13.74 13.74 3.47
N SER A 189 14.87 13.23 2.99
CA SER A 189 15.03 11.85 2.54
C SER A 189 16.21 11.16 3.21
N ILE A 190 16.01 9.91 3.65
CA ILE A 190 17.04 9.03 4.23
C ILE A 190 17.10 7.73 3.40
N PRO A 191 18.27 7.26 2.95
CA PRO A 191 18.39 5.94 2.34
C PRO A 191 18.04 4.83 3.34
N LEU A 192 17.16 3.90 2.96
CA LEU A 192 16.70 2.80 3.83
C LEU A 192 17.88 1.97 4.35
N SER A 193 18.90 1.74 3.52
CA SER A 193 20.14 1.04 3.90
C SER A 193 20.87 1.72 5.06
N SER A 194 20.84 3.05 5.14
CA SER A 194 21.56 3.81 6.16
C SER A 194 20.98 3.67 7.58
N ILE A 195 19.70 3.31 7.69
CA ILE A 195 19.01 3.06 8.97
C ILE A 195 19.57 1.82 9.66
N TYR A 196 19.83 0.77 8.88
CA TYR A 196 20.26 -0.53 9.41
C TYR A 196 21.77 -0.74 9.33
N ALA A 197 22.51 0.21 8.78
CA ALA A 197 23.97 0.17 8.71
C ALA A 197 24.66 0.22 10.09
N HIS A 198 23.98 0.75 11.13
CA HIS A 198 24.52 0.80 12.49
C HIS A 198 23.49 0.38 13.53
N PRO A 199 23.84 -0.46 14.52
CA PRO A 199 22.93 -0.89 15.59
C PRO A 199 22.29 0.27 16.36
N GLN A 200 23.02 1.37 16.52
CA GLN A 200 22.53 2.57 17.19
C GLN A 200 21.42 3.29 16.41
N ARG A 201 21.38 3.12 15.06
CA ARG A 201 20.41 3.73 14.16
C ARG A 201 19.11 2.95 14.04
N SER A 202 19.18 1.64 14.21
CA SER A 202 18.03 0.74 14.25
C SER A 202 17.13 1.08 15.45
N PRO A 203 15.79 1.04 15.29
CA PRO A 203 14.87 1.17 16.42
C PRO A 203 15.20 0.09 17.47
N GLN A 204 15.41 0.49 18.72
CA GLN A 204 15.63 -0.46 19.81
C GLN A 204 14.37 -1.30 19.98
N HIS A 205 14.50 -2.61 19.78
CA HIS A 205 13.42 -3.53 20.12
C HIS A 205 13.33 -3.60 21.64
N ALA A 206 12.17 -3.26 22.20
CA ALA A 206 11.81 -3.76 23.52
C ALA A 206 12.06 -5.28 23.53
N SER A 207 12.46 -5.84 24.67
CA SER A 207 12.92 -7.24 24.84
C SER A 207 11.95 -8.35 24.35
N HIS A 208 10.80 -7.98 23.79
CA HIS A 208 9.83 -8.85 23.17
C HIS A 208 9.94 -8.71 21.64
N SER A 209 10.26 -9.82 20.97
CA SER A 209 10.25 -9.87 19.51
C SER A 209 8.91 -9.36 18.97
N PRO A 210 8.88 -8.39 18.03
CA PRO A 210 7.62 -7.88 17.50
C PRO A 210 6.78 -9.04 16.95
N THR A 211 5.51 -9.11 17.35
CA THR A 211 4.56 -10.12 16.86
C THR A 211 4.29 -9.96 15.36
N SER A 212 4.53 -8.77 14.81
CA SER A 212 4.42 -8.45 13.39
C SER A 212 5.77 -8.00 12.81
N PRO A 213 6.14 -8.47 11.60
CA PRO A 213 7.35 -8.01 10.92
C PRO A 213 7.30 -6.53 10.56
N TYR A 214 6.11 -5.94 10.47
CA TYR A 214 5.88 -4.55 10.07
C TYR A 214 5.98 -3.55 11.24
N GLY A 215 6.45 -3.98 12.41
CA GLY A 215 6.46 -3.19 13.65
C GLY A 215 5.26 -3.49 14.54
N ASP A 216 5.27 -2.97 15.76
CA ASP A 216 4.21 -3.17 16.75
C ASP A 216 2.84 -2.68 16.20
N PRO A 217 1.84 -3.57 16.00
CA PRO A 217 0.50 -3.20 15.53
C PRO A 217 -0.23 -2.18 16.42
N ALA A 218 0.21 -1.98 17.66
CA ALA A 218 -0.32 -0.90 18.50
C ALA A 218 0.15 0.49 18.05
N GLN A 219 1.26 0.60 17.31
CA GLN A 219 1.88 1.86 16.91
C GLN A 219 1.46 2.33 15.50
N TRP A 220 0.83 1.49 14.69
CA TRP A 220 0.33 1.88 13.37
C TRP A 220 -1.15 1.54 13.19
N ASP A 221 -1.84 2.28 12.32
CA ASP A 221 -3.26 2.08 12.00
C ASP A 221 -3.42 1.38 10.64
N ILE A 222 -2.75 1.89 9.59
CA ILE A 222 -2.81 1.38 8.22
C ILE A 222 -1.41 1.26 7.61
N LEU A 223 -1.20 0.19 6.84
CA LEU A 223 -0.10 0.04 5.89
C LEU A 223 -0.69 -0.07 4.48
N TRP A 224 -0.51 0.96 3.66
CA TRP A 224 -0.95 0.99 2.27
C TRP A 224 0.06 0.26 1.40
N PHE A 225 -0.37 -0.82 0.74
CA PHE A 225 0.48 -1.63 -0.16
C PHE A 225 0.17 -1.39 -1.63
N GLY A 226 -1.11 -1.13 -1.92
CA GLY A 226 -1.61 -0.86 -3.26
C GLY A 226 -2.56 0.33 -3.26
N HIS A 227 -2.21 1.30 -4.08
CA HIS A 227 -2.92 2.55 -4.31
C HIS A 227 -2.82 2.87 -5.80
N CYS A 228 -3.66 3.78 -6.27
CA CYS A 228 -3.60 4.29 -7.64
C CYS A 228 -2.97 5.69 -7.71
N GLY A 229 -2.82 6.37 -6.58
CA GLY A 229 -2.13 7.65 -6.46
C GLY A 229 -1.84 7.96 -5.00
N ALA A 230 -0.75 8.68 -4.75
CA ALA A 230 -0.20 8.91 -3.42
C ALA A 230 0.50 10.27 -3.34
N GLY A 231 0.22 11.04 -2.30
CA GLY A 231 0.86 12.34 -2.09
C GLY A 231 2.15 12.22 -1.29
N PHE A 232 3.11 13.11 -1.54
CA PHE A 232 4.25 13.20 -0.63
C PHE A 232 3.80 13.67 0.77
N PRO A 233 4.56 13.32 1.82
CA PRO A 233 4.23 13.71 3.18
C PRO A 233 4.00 15.21 3.35
N ARG A 234 2.94 15.55 4.09
CA ARG A 234 2.59 16.92 4.50
C ARG A 234 3.01 17.17 5.94
N TYR A 235 3.09 18.45 6.30
CA TYR A 235 3.18 18.83 7.71
C TYR A 235 1.90 18.45 8.43
N THR A 236 2.02 17.74 9.54
CA THR A 236 0.86 17.45 10.38
C THR A 236 0.42 18.75 11.08
N PRO A 237 -0.89 19.00 11.23
CA PRO A 237 -1.39 20.17 11.95
C PRO A 237 -0.96 20.18 13.42
N PHE A 238 -0.53 19.04 13.96
CA PHE A 238 -0.06 18.85 15.33
C PHE A 238 1.47 18.94 15.50
N SER A 239 2.24 19.15 14.42
CA SER A 239 3.68 19.30 14.55
C SER A 239 4.01 20.66 15.17
N PRO A 240 4.70 20.71 16.33
CA PRO A 240 5.04 21.97 16.99
C PRO A 240 6.05 22.82 16.19
N SER A 241 6.69 22.25 15.16
CA SER A 241 7.58 22.97 14.26
C SER A 241 7.40 22.51 12.82
N LYS A 242 7.11 23.44 11.91
CA LYS A 242 7.11 23.20 10.45
C LYS A 242 8.50 22.88 9.89
N HIS A 243 9.56 22.98 10.71
CA HIS A 243 10.94 22.75 10.26
C HIS A 243 11.55 21.46 10.81
N ALA A 244 10.93 20.82 11.80
CA ALA A 244 11.42 19.57 12.36
C ALA A 244 11.23 18.42 11.37
N VAL A 245 12.29 17.64 11.13
CA VAL A 245 12.18 16.36 10.40
C VAL A 245 11.90 15.27 11.43
N THR A 246 10.80 14.57 11.27
CA THR A 246 10.37 13.45 12.11
C THR A 246 9.93 12.29 11.22
N THR A 247 9.51 11.17 11.80
CA THR A 247 8.88 10.08 11.04
C THR A 247 7.57 10.49 10.36
N ALA A 248 6.97 11.63 10.74
CA ALA A 248 5.75 12.16 10.13
C ALA A 248 5.97 12.72 8.71
N ASN A 249 7.18 13.20 8.39
CA ASN A 249 7.48 13.90 7.13
C ASN A 249 8.74 13.41 6.40
N VAL A 250 9.54 12.54 7.02
CA VAL A 250 10.70 11.93 6.37
C VAL A 250 10.30 10.88 5.34
N ILE A 251 11.04 10.82 4.24
CA ILE A 251 10.91 9.81 3.20
C ILE A 251 12.08 8.84 3.31
N LEU A 252 11.79 7.54 3.36
CA LEU A 252 12.80 6.51 3.23
C LEU A 252 12.93 6.11 1.76
N THR A 253 14.16 6.09 1.25
CA THR A 253 14.43 5.84 -0.17
C THR A 253 15.12 4.49 -0.38
N LEU A 254 14.70 3.78 -1.41
CA LEU A 254 15.31 2.55 -1.91
C LEU A 254 15.62 2.74 -3.40
N PRO A 255 16.84 3.20 -3.74
CA PRO A 255 17.28 3.30 -5.12
C PRO A 255 17.55 1.93 -5.73
N ASN A 256 17.53 1.85 -7.06
CA ASN A 256 17.85 0.64 -7.84
C ASN A 256 16.95 -0.57 -7.51
N ASP A 257 15.67 -0.32 -7.20
CA ASP A 257 14.67 -1.37 -7.05
C ASP A 257 14.25 -1.88 -8.43
N ALA A 258 14.74 -3.07 -8.80
CA ALA A 258 14.43 -3.73 -10.07
C ALA A 258 12.93 -4.09 -10.26
N THR A 259 12.08 -3.85 -9.25
CA THR A 259 10.63 -4.00 -9.34
C THR A 259 9.88 -2.71 -9.64
N VAL A 260 10.58 -1.58 -9.62
CA VAL A 260 10.04 -0.27 -9.97
C VAL A 260 10.34 0.02 -11.44
N PRO A 261 9.37 0.42 -12.26
CA PRO A 261 9.61 0.88 -13.63
C PRO A 261 10.44 2.18 -13.71
N THR A 262 10.80 2.57 -14.92
CA THR A 262 11.33 3.91 -15.18
C THR A 262 10.27 5.00 -14.92
N GLY A 263 10.72 6.22 -14.61
CA GLY A 263 9.83 7.34 -14.28
C GLY A 263 8.83 7.70 -15.37
N ARG A 264 9.14 7.45 -16.65
CA ARG A 264 8.23 7.67 -17.79
C ARG A 264 6.95 6.82 -17.71
N HIS A 265 7.02 5.67 -17.03
CA HIS A 265 5.90 4.76 -16.85
C HIS A 265 5.05 5.09 -15.61
N LEU A 266 5.51 5.99 -14.74
CA LEU A 266 4.83 6.35 -13.50
C LEU A 266 3.85 7.49 -13.73
N LYS A 267 2.56 7.25 -13.44
CA LYS A 267 1.49 8.25 -13.58
C LYS A 267 0.97 8.65 -12.20
N ALA A 268 0.71 9.93 -12.00
CA ALA A 268 0.19 10.46 -10.73
C ALA A 268 -1.18 9.86 -10.38
N HIS A 269 -1.99 9.57 -11.39
CA HIS A 269 -3.22 8.81 -11.29
C HIS A 269 -3.50 8.08 -12.62
N PRO A 270 -4.12 6.88 -12.63
CA PRO A 270 -4.48 6.13 -13.84
C PRO A 270 -5.18 6.89 -14.96
N PHE A 271 -5.86 7.99 -14.64
CA PHE A 271 -6.65 8.80 -15.58
C PHE A 271 -6.04 10.19 -15.85
N GLN A 272 -4.86 10.48 -15.29
CA GLN A 272 -4.13 11.70 -15.57
C GLN A 272 -3.09 11.46 -16.67
N GLY A 273 -2.89 12.46 -17.53
CA GLY A 273 -1.81 12.44 -18.53
C GLY A 273 -0.43 12.62 -17.89
N ASP A 274 -0.39 13.32 -16.76
CA ASP A 274 0.84 13.75 -16.09
C ASP A 274 1.58 12.60 -15.42
N LEU A 275 2.91 12.73 -15.39
CA LEU A 275 3.77 11.82 -14.67
C LEU A 275 3.60 12.01 -13.16
N ASP A 276 3.79 10.91 -12.44
CA ASP A 276 3.88 10.97 -10.99
C ASP A 276 5.01 11.94 -10.57
N PRO A 277 4.77 12.89 -9.65
CA PRO A 277 5.82 13.76 -9.10
C PRO A 277 7.06 12.99 -8.62
N LEU A 278 6.91 11.73 -8.18
CA LEU A 278 7.99 10.79 -7.88
C LEU A 278 9.00 10.64 -9.02
N ALA A 279 8.52 10.55 -10.26
CA ALA A 279 9.35 10.38 -11.46
C ALA A 279 10.31 11.56 -11.67
N SER A 280 9.92 12.76 -11.21
CA SER A 280 10.76 13.96 -11.30
C SER A 280 11.62 14.17 -10.06
N ALA A 281 11.15 13.77 -8.88
CA ALA A 281 11.87 13.98 -7.62
C ALA A 281 13.03 13.00 -7.41
N TYR A 282 12.92 11.78 -7.94
CA TYR A 282 13.87 10.69 -7.72
C TYR A 282 14.31 10.05 -9.04
N ALA A 283 15.47 9.38 -9.01
CA ALA A 283 15.99 8.66 -10.17
C ALA A 283 15.09 7.47 -10.53
N ASN A 284 15.15 7.01 -11.78
CA ASN A 284 14.51 5.77 -12.22
C ASN A 284 14.79 4.61 -11.26
N HIS A 285 13.84 3.67 -11.15
CA HIS A 285 13.95 2.52 -10.25
C HIS A 285 14.09 2.89 -8.77
N THR A 286 13.52 4.01 -8.32
CA THR A 286 13.49 4.39 -6.90
C THR A 286 12.13 4.08 -6.31
N ARG A 287 12.10 3.27 -5.24
CA ARG A 287 10.94 3.13 -4.35
C ARG A 287 11.11 4.02 -3.14
N ILE A 288 10.03 4.65 -2.69
CA ILE A 288 9.99 5.40 -1.44
C ILE A 288 8.99 4.80 -0.46
N TYR A 289 9.20 5.09 0.82
CA TYR A 289 8.30 4.73 1.92
C TYR A 289 8.14 5.92 2.85
N HIS A 290 6.91 6.22 3.24
CA HIS A 290 6.64 7.42 4.00
C HIS A 290 5.29 7.33 4.73
N ARG A 291 4.95 8.38 5.48
CA ARG A 291 3.62 8.57 6.04
C ARG A 291 2.65 9.06 4.97
N ALA A 292 1.46 8.49 4.95
CA ALA A 292 0.37 8.84 4.04
C ALA A 292 -0.32 10.18 4.39
N THR A 293 0.44 11.18 4.85
CA THR A 293 -0.09 12.51 5.21
C THR A 293 -0.41 13.38 4.00
N GLY A 294 0.09 12.99 2.82
CA GLY A 294 -0.27 13.54 1.51
C GLY A 294 -1.65 13.12 1.00
N GLY A 295 -2.29 12.13 1.65
CA GLY A 295 -3.45 11.45 1.10
C GLY A 295 -3.05 10.28 0.20
N GLU A 296 -3.96 9.31 0.10
CA GLU A 296 -3.81 8.10 -0.71
C GLU A 296 -5.12 7.85 -1.46
N LEU A 297 -5.03 7.26 -2.65
CA LEU A 297 -6.17 6.93 -3.50
C LEU A 297 -6.21 5.44 -3.82
N CYS A 298 -7.42 4.88 -3.94
CA CYS A 298 -7.68 3.46 -4.11
C CYS A 298 -7.23 2.60 -2.92
N THR A 299 -8.00 1.54 -2.64
CA THR A 299 -7.75 0.59 -1.55
C THR A 299 -7.43 -0.82 -2.04
N VAL A 300 -6.87 -0.92 -3.25
CA VAL A 300 -6.51 -2.17 -3.96
C VAL A 300 -5.84 -3.18 -3.02
N GLY A 301 -4.95 -2.72 -2.14
CA GLY A 301 -4.52 -3.52 -1.01
C GLY A 301 -3.96 -2.69 0.14
N TYR A 302 -4.47 -2.91 1.35
CA TYR A 302 -3.98 -2.27 2.57
C TYR A 302 -4.04 -3.24 3.75
N ALA A 303 -3.07 -3.18 4.65
CA ALA A 303 -3.18 -3.84 5.93
C ALA A 303 -3.68 -2.88 7.01
N VAL A 304 -4.40 -3.44 7.97
CA VAL A 304 -4.97 -2.73 9.10
C VAL A 304 -4.58 -3.43 10.39
N SER A 305 -4.22 -2.66 11.42
CA SER A 305 -4.02 -3.19 12.76
C SER A 305 -5.36 -3.30 13.49
N GLN A 306 -5.42 -4.08 14.56
CA GLN A 306 -6.63 -4.14 15.40
C GLN A 306 -7.07 -2.75 15.89
N ARG A 307 -6.09 -1.92 16.28
CA ARG A 307 -6.32 -0.54 16.69
C ARG A 307 -6.89 0.28 15.54
N GLY A 308 -6.30 0.17 14.36
CA GLY A 308 -6.78 0.83 13.14
C GLY A 308 -8.22 0.44 12.83
N ALA A 309 -8.53 -0.86 12.81
CA ALA A 309 -9.85 -1.36 12.48
C ALA A 309 -10.95 -0.80 13.40
N ARG A 310 -10.70 -0.73 14.72
CA ARG A 310 -11.64 -0.10 15.66
C ARG A 310 -11.86 1.38 15.37
N ARG A 311 -10.80 2.13 15.06
CA ARG A 311 -10.90 3.57 14.76
C ARG A 311 -11.65 3.82 13.45
N LEU A 312 -11.40 2.99 12.44
CA LEU A 312 -12.06 3.07 11.14
C LEU A 312 -13.55 2.71 11.24
N LEU A 313 -13.91 1.67 12.00
CA LEU A 313 -15.32 1.36 12.29
C LEU A 313 -16.01 2.49 13.04
N HIS A 314 -15.34 3.10 14.01
CA HIS A 314 -15.88 4.25 14.71
C HIS A 314 -16.04 5.46 13.78
N GLN A 315 -15.08 5.73 12.89
CA GLN A 315 -15.17 6.82 11.94
C GLN A 315 -16.28 6.56 10.90
N PHE A 316 -16.15 5.51 10.11
CA PHE A 316 -16.98 5.29 8.91
C PHE A 316 -18.21 4.43 9.16
N GLY A 317 -18.35 3.80 10.32
CA GLY A 317 -19.52 3.00 10.69
C GLY A 317 -20.42 3.64 11.75
N ILE A 318 -19.93 4.66 12.48
CA ILE A 318 -20.67 5.30 13.58
C ILE A 318 -20.74 6.82 13.41
N LYS A 319 -19.58 7.49 13.28
CA LYS A 319 -19.55 8.96 13.15
C LYS A 319 -20.14 9.43 11.83
N GLY A 320 -19.63 8.88 10.75
CA GLY A 320 -20.09 9.16 9.41
C GLY A 320 -19.04 8.99 8.33
N TRP A 321 -19.55 8.94 7.12
CA TRP A 321 -18.85 8.74 5.86
C TRP A 321 -19.69 9.44 4.80
N ASN A 322 -19.11 10.05 3.77
CA ASN A 322 -19.87 10.71 2.71
C ASN A 322 -19.04 10.88 1.43
N GLY A 323 -18.66 9.76 0.81
CA GLY A 323 -17.81 9.80 -0.38
C GLY A 323 -17.44 8.42 -0.89
N ILE A 324 -16.46 8.31 -1.77
CA ILE A 324 -15.91 7.00 -2.16
C ILE A 324 -15.02 6.50 -1.01
N PHE A 325 -15.19 5.25 -0.58
CA PHE A 325 -14.55 4.74 0.63
C PHE A 325 -13.02 4.88 0.62
N ASP A 326 -12.39 4.61 -0.52
CA ASP A 326 -10.94 4.73 -0.70
C ASP A 326 -10.43 6.16 -0.44
N SER A 327 -11.15 7.14 -0.97
CA SER A 327 -10.84 8.55 -0.87
C SER A 327 -11.04 9.04 0.56
N GLU A 328 -12.15 8.64 1.18
CA GLU A 328 -12.43 8.94 2.58
C GLU A 328 -11.36 8.35 3.51
N LEU A 329 -10.87 7.15 3.21
CA LEU A 329 -9.78 6.53 3.95
C LEU A 329 -8.46 7.30 3.78
N GLY A 330 -8.15 7.75 2.55
CA GLY A 330 -6.99 8.58 2.24
C GLY A 330 -7.01 9.90 3.01
N ARG A 331 -8.14 10.63 2.97
CA ARG A 331 -8.36 11.87 3.73
C ARG A 331 -8.24 11.65 5.23
N TRP A 332 -8.75 10.53 5.73
CA TRP A 332 -8.61 10.16 7.14
C TRP A 332 -7.14 9.93 7.52
N CYS A 333 -6.35 9.28 6.67
CA CYS A 333 -4.92 9.14 6.89
C CYS A 333 -4.16 10.48 6.81
N ALA A 334 -4.63 11.40 5.97
CA ALA A 334 -4.12 12.77 5.89
C ALA A 334 -4.57 13.69 7.04
N GLY A 335 -5.58 13.29 7.81
CA GLY A 335 -6.10 14.06 8.96
C GLY A 335 -7.02 15.22 8.59
N GLU A 336 -7.66 15.18 7.43
CA GLU A 336 -8.51 16.28 6.94
C GLU A 336 -9.86 16.41 7.66
N ASP A 337 -10.47 15.31 8.07
CA ASP A 337 -11.72 15.34 8.84
C ASP A 337 -11.57 16.08 10.18
N GLU A 338 -10.35 16.25 10.69
CA GLU A 338 -10.07 17.07 11.87
C GLU A 338 -10.03 18.56 11.56
N LYS A 339 -9.57 18.94 10.36
CA LYS A 339 -9.67 20.32 9.86
C LYS A 339 -11.12 20.73 9.64
N GLU A 340 -11.93 19.86 9.05
CA GLU A 340 -13.36 20.10 8.85
C GLU A 340 -14.08 20.28 10.20
N LYS A 341 -13.77 19.44 11.19
CA LYS A 341 -14.30 19.60 12.56
C LYS A 341 -13.86 20.91 13.22
N ALA A 342 -12.59 21.31 13.06
CA ALA A 342 -12.09 22.57 13.59
C ALA A 342 -12.76 23.78 12.90
N ALA A 343 -12.93 23.73 11.58
CA ALA A 343 -13.61 24.75 10.80
C ALA A 343 -15.10 24.85 11.16
N ALA A 344 -15.80 23.72 11.29
CA ALA A 344 -17.19 23.66 11.73
C ALA A 344 -17.37 24.19 13.16
N ALA A 345 -16.46 23.85 14.08
CA ALA A 345 -16.46 24.38 15.44
C ALA A 345 -16.20 25.90 15.48
N ALA A 346 -15.31 26.41 14.63
CA ALA A 346 -15.06 27.83 14.48
C ALA A 346 -16.25 28.58 13.84
N ALA A 347 -16.94 27.97 12.88
CA ALA A 347 -18.15 28.52 12.28
C ALA A 347 -19.30 28.56 13.31
N ALA A 348 -19.50 27.49 14.08
CA ALA A 348 -20.51 27.43 15.14
C ALA A 348 -20.25 28.43 16.28
N SER A 349 -18.99 28.64 16.67
CA SER A 349 -18.64 29.64 17.68
C SER A 349 -18.79 31.08 17.17
N SER A 350 -18.56 31.32 15.87
CA SER A 350 -18.83 32.63 15.25
C SER A 350 -20.33 32.97 15.13
N ALA A 351 -21.18 31.95 14.98
CA ALA A 351 -22.64 32.10 14.97
C ALA A 351 -23.24 32.29 16.38
N ALA A 352 -22.55 31.80 17.42
CA ALA A 352 -23.01 31.83 18.81
C ALA A 352 -22.57 33.08 19.60
N ASN A 353 -22.37 34.23 18.94
CA ASN A 353 -21.80 35.42 19.57
C ASN A 353 -22.75 36.01 20.65
N GLY A 354 -22.55 35.53 21.88
CA GLY A 354 -23.30 35.86 23.08
C GLY A 354 -22.67 35.24 24.33
N LYS A 355 -21.39 35.57 24.57
CA LYS A 355 -20.56 35.28 25.77
C LYS A 355 -20.03 33.83 25.91
N GLY A 356 -18.71 33.71 25.86
CA GLY A 356 -17.98 32.55 26.39
C GLY A 356 -16.63 32.35 25.73
N ASN A 357 -15.58 32.94 26.29
CA ASN A 357 -14.19 32.74 25.86
C ASN A 357 -13.68 31.40 26.42
N GLU A 358 -14.30 30.29 26.07
CA GLU A 358 -13.80 28.96 26.38
C GLU A 358 -12.89 28.50 25.25
N LYS A 359 -11.57 28.53 25.50
CA LYS A 359 -10.59 27.86 24.63
C LYS A 359 -11.06 26.42 24.42
N ALA A 360 -11.46 26.09 23.19
CA ALA A 360 -11.81 24.72 22.81
C ALA A 360 -10.70 23.79 23.30
N LYS A 361 -11.02 22.96 24.29
CA LYS A 361 -10.09 22.04 24.92
C LYS A 361 -9.64 21.06 23.83
N GLU A 362 -8.38 21.16 23.41
CA GLU A 362 -7.79 20.30 22.39
C GLU A 362 -8.00 18.84 22.84
N ILE A 363 -8.90 18.13 22.18
CA ILE A 363 -9.13 16.71 22.46
C ILE A 363 -7.88 15.99 21.97
N LYS A 364 -6.95 15.69 22.89
CA LYS A 364 -5.73 14.92 22.64
C LYS A 364 -6.09 13.48 22.22
N GLY A 365 -6.49 13.31 20.96
CA GLY A 365 -6.57 12.01 20.31
C GLY A 365 -5.17 11.46 20.04
N ARG A 366 -5.02 10.14 20.04
CA ARG A 366 -3.76 9.50 19.65
C ARG A 366 -3.53 9.69 18.14
N GLU A 367 -2.31 10.04 17.76
CA GLU A 367 -1.90 10.26 16.37
C GLU A 367 -2.33 9.11 15.45
N ARG A 368 -2.73 9.44 14.22
CA ARG A 368 -3.01 8.48 13.14
C ARG A 368 -1.70 8.13 12.45
N VAL A 369 -1.46 6.84 12.29
CA VAL A 369 -0.22 6.33 11.72
C VAL A 369 -0.58 5.46 10.52
N CYS A 370 -0.65 6.11 9.36
CA CYS A 370 -0.80 5.47 8.07
C CYS A 370 0.52 5.55 7.31
N LEU A 371 1.01 4.42 6.83
CA LEU A 371 2.27 4.30 6.09
C LEU A 371 1.97 3.86 4.66
N ALA A 372 2.74 4.35 3.71
CA ALA A 372 2.60 4.05 2.29
C ALA A 372 3.95 3.84 1.62
N THR A 373 3.90 3.32 0.40
CA THR A 373 5.05 3.13 -0.49
C THR A 373 4.71 3.62 -1.88
N GLN A 374 5.63 4.32 -2.55
CA GLN A 374 5.46 4.77 -3.93
C GLN A 374 6.66 4.35 -4.81
N PRO A 375 6.44 3.82 -6.02
CA PRO A 375 5.15 3.34 -6.54
C PRO A 375 4.59 2.21 -5.67
N PRO A 376 3.34 1.75 -5.89
CA PRO A 376 2.75 0.71 -5.06
C PRO A 376 3.46 -0.64 -5.22
N ILE A 377 3.26 -1.54 -4.25
CA ILE A 377 3.71 -2.95 -4.30
C ILE A 377 2.63 -3.84 -4.92
N LEU A 378 1.36 -3.48 -4.68
CA LEU A 378 0.18 -4.14 -5.23
C LEU A 378 -0.52 -3.17 -6.17
N ALA A 379 -0.98 -3.63 -7.32
CA ALA A 379 -1.62 -2.76 -8.30
C ALA A 379 -2.94 -3.34 -8.78
N HIS A 380 -3.78 -2.47 -9.33
CA HIS A 380 -5.04 -2.87 -9.94
C HIS A 380 -4.74 -3.59 -11.25
N HIS A 381 -5.32 -4.79 -11.42
CA HIS A 381 -5.31 -5.52 -12.68
C HIS A 381 -6.57 -5.20 -13.47
N HIS A 382 -6.40 -4.80 -14.72
CA HIS A 382 -7.51 -4.55 -15.64
C HIS A 382 -7.59 -5.72 -16.62
N PRO A 383 -8.57 -6.64 -16.48
CA PRO A 383 -8.72 -7.73 -17.42
C PRO A 383 -9.34 -7.25 -18.74
N GLN A 384 -9.19 -8.05 -19.80
CA GLN A 384 -9.76 -7.73 -21.11
C GLN A 384 -11.29 -7.59 -21.00
N ASN A 385 -11.84 -6.43 -21.39
CA ASN A 385 -13.27 -6.08 -21.26
C ASN A 385 -13.82 -6.10 -19.82
N GLY A 386 -12.95 -6.00 -18.80
CA GLY A 386 -13.36 -6.02 -17.41
C GLY A 386 -13.75 -4.66 -16.86
N GLU A 387 -15.04 -4.44 -16.61
CA GLU A 387 -15.50 -3.35 -15.76
C GLU A 387 -15.52 -3.78 -14.27
N SER A 388 -15.41 -2.81 -13.37
CA SER A 388 -15.62 -3.02 -11.94
C SER A 388 -17.12 -2.98 -11.60
N ASP A 389 -17.63 -4.05 -10.97
CA ASP A 389 -19.04 -4.12 -10.55
C ASP A 389 -19.32 -3.35 -9.25
N ILE A 390 -18.27 -2.90 -8.54
CA ILE A 390 -18.36 -2.13 -7.28
C ILE A 390 -17.58 -0.81 -7.41
N GLY A 391 -17.67 -0.16 -8.56
CA GLY A 391 -17.01 1.13 -8.79
C GLY A 391 -17.65 2.32 -8.05
N GLY A 392 -16.81 3.11 -7.38
CA GLY A 392 -16.89 4.58 -7.47
C GLY A 392 -16.30 5.07 -8.79
N LEU A 393 -16.36 6.39 -9.07
CA LEU A 393 -15.86 7.04 -10.30
C LEU A 393 -14.38 6.64 -10.62
N GLY A 394 -14.17 5.51 -11.30
CA GLY A 394 -12.83 5.01 -11.61
C GLY A 394 -12.78 3.58 -12.13
N GLY A 395 -13.74 2.71 -11.78
CA GLY A 395 -13.72 1.31 -12.20
C GLY A 395 -14.10 1.02 -13.66
N GLY A 396 -14.65 2.00 -14.39
CA GLY A 396 -15.26 1.80 -15.72
C GLY A 396 -14.44 2.29 -16.92
N TYR A 397 -13.18 2.71 -16.75
CA TYR A 397 -12.45 3.42 -17.82
C TYR A 397 -11.17 2.74 -18.30
N ALA A 398 -10.77 1.61 -17.72
CA ALA A 398 -9.61 0.88 -18.20
C ALA A 398 -9.94 0.09 -19.47
N ARG A 399 -9.44 0.57 -20.61
CA ARG A 399 -9.67 -0.03 -21.93
C ARG A 399 -8.57 -1.01 -22.36
N ARG A 400 -7.51 -1.17 -21.55
CA ARG A 400 -6.34 -1.98 -21.87
C ARG A 400 -6.19 -3.12 -20.86
N TYR A 401 -5.78 -4.29 -21.36
CA TYR A 401 -5.39 -5.42 -20.52
C TYR A 401 -4.02 -5.11 -19.92
N GLU A 402 -3.98 -4.68 -18.66
CA GLU A 402 -2.74 -4.24 -18.01
C GLU A 402 -2.79 -4.39 -16.48
N THR A 403 -1.61 -4.53 -15.87
CA THR A 403 -1.40 -4.25 -14.45
C THR A 403 -0.37 -3.13 -14.32
N LYS A 404 -0.77 -2.01 -13.70
CA LYS A 404 0.06 -0.81 -13.63
C LYS A 404 1.28 -0.99 -12.75
N TYR A 405 2.41 -0.48 -13.21
CA TYR A 405 3.68 -0.38 -12.49
C TYR A 405 4.37 -1.69 -12.10
N LEU A 406 3.77 -2.85 -12.36
CA LEU A 406 4.35 -4.15 -12.00
C LEU A 406 5.12 -4.73 -13.18
N ARG A 407 6.45 -4.74 -13.09
CA ARG A 407 7.31 -5.24 -14.19
C ARG A 407 7.03 -6.70 -14.52
N TYR A 408 6.93 -7.59 -13.54
CA TYR A 408 6.56 -8.99 -13.77
C TYR A 408 5.28 -9.33 -13.01
N SER A 409 4.16 -8.81 -13.49
CA SER A 409 2.81 -9.08 -12.99
C SER A 409 2.55 -10.59 -12.96
N VAL A 410 2.04 -11.08 -11.82
CA VAL A 410 1.63 -12.48 -11.66
C VAL A 410 0.44 -12.77 -12.56
N ARG A 411 -0.59 -11.90 -12.62
CA ARG A 411 -1.76 -12.13 -13.46
C ARG A 411 -1.46 -12.12 -14.95
N MET A 412 -0.62 -11.21 -15.42
CA MET A 412 -0.26 -11.12 -16.84
C MET A 412 0.70 -12.24 -17.28
N ASN A 413 1.47 -12.81 -16.34
CA ASN A 413 2.31 -13.98 -16.59
C ASN A 413 1.69 -15.30 -16.12
N LEU A 414 0.41 -15.32 -15.73
CA LEU A 414 -0.16 -16.43 -14.96
C LEU A 414 -0.11 -17.75 -15.71
N GLU A 415 -0.41 -17.73 -17.01
CA GLU A 415 -0.33 -18.90 -17.87
C GLU A 415 1.08 -19.50 -17.88
N LYS A 416 2.10 -18.67 -18.17
CA LYS A 416 3.51 -19.07 -18.17
C LYS A 416 3.93 -19.67 -16.83
N ILE A 417 3.56 -19.03 -15.73
CA ILE A 417 3.88 -19.49 -14.37
C ILE A 417 3.25 -20.87 -14.10
N VAL A 418 1.98 -21.06 -14.46
CA VAL A 418 1.26 -22.32 -14.25
C VAL A 418 1.83 -23.45 -15.12
N GLN A 419 2.32 -23.13 -16.31
CA GLN A 419 3.00 -24.07 -17.20
C GLN A 419 4.46 -24.37 -16.77
N GLY A 420 4.95 -23.74 -15.68
CA GLY A 420 6.28 -24.00 -15.12
C GLY A 420 7.40 -23.19 -15.78
N ALA A 421 7.08 -22.11 -16.49
CA ALA A 421 8.07 -21.23 -17.10
C ALA A 421 8.99 -20.63 -16.03
N GLY A 422 10.28 -20.55 -16.32
CA GLY A 422 11.27 -19.92 -15.46
C GLY A 422 11.18 -18.38 -15.50
N GLN A 423 11.87 -17.73 -14.56
CA GLN A 423 11.85 -16.25 -14.44
C GLN A 423 12.29 -15.53 -15.72
N ARG A 424 13.16 -16.14 -16.54
CA ARG A 424 13.66 -15.56 -17.80
C ARG A 424 12.64 -15.58 -18.95
N GLU A 425 11.59 -16.38 -18.81
CA GLU A 425 10.54 -16.54 -19.82
C GLU A 425 9.33 -15.64 -19.52
N LEU A 426 9.31 -15.06 -18.32
CA LEU A 426 8.30 -14.08 -17.93
C LEU A 426 8.49 -12.80 -18.74
N GLU A 427 7.37 -12.22 -19.11
CA GLU A 427 7.31 -10.95 -19.82
C GLU A 427 7.41 -9.80 -18.82
N ASP A 428 8.25 -8.82 -19.17
CA ASP A 428 8.31 -7.55 -18.46
C ASP A 428 7.27 -6.59 -19.06
N GLN A 429 6.26 -6.23 -18.29
CA GLN A 429 5.18 -5.33 -18.71
C GLN A 429 5.64 -3.88 -18.84
N TRP A 430 6.77 -3.50 -18.23
CA TRP A 430 7.23 -2.12 -18.19
C TRP A 430 8.75 -2.05 -18.43
N PRO A 431 9.22 -2.44 -19.63
CA PRO A 431 10.64 -2.45 -19.95
C PRO A 431 11.23 -1.02 -20.03
N ASP A 432 12.55 -0.95 -19.83
CA ASP A 432 13.27 0.31 -19.78
C ASP A 432 13.51 0.91 -21.17
N GLU A 433 13.49 0.06 -22.20
CA GLU A 433 13.56 0.40 -23.63
C GLU A 433 12.22 0.02 -24.30
N GLU A 434 11.79 0.79 -25.31
CA GLU A 434 10.61 0.42 -26.11
C GLU A 434 10.97 -0.75 -27.03
N SER A 435 10.05 -1.71 -27.18
CA SER A 435 10.15 -2.68 -28.28
C SER A 435 10.04 -1.94 -29.61
N GLU A 436 10.73 -2.41 -30.65
CA GLU A 436 10.72 -1.77 -31.98
C GLU A 436 9.30 -1.65 -32.58
N ASP A 437 8.33 -2.39 -32.05
CA ASP A 437 6.93 -2.43 -32.49
C ASP A 437 6.03 -1.31 -31.94
N GLU A 438 6.51 -0.48 -31.00
CA GLU A 438 5.73 0.63 -30.41
C GLU A 438 6.14 2.03 -30.90
N ARG A 439 7.07 2.13 -31.87
CA ARG A 439 7.67 3.40 -32.32
C ARG A 439 7.02 3.99 -33.57
#